data_AF-A0A932B1Z3-F1
#
_entry.id   AF-A0A932B1Z3-F1
#
_cell.length_a   1.000
_cell.length_b   1.000
_cell.length_c   1.000
_cell.angle_alpha   90.00
_cell.angle_beta   90.00
_cell.angle_gamma   90.00
#
_symmetry.space_group_name_H-M   'P 1'
#
loop_
_entity.id
_entity.type
_entity.pdbx_description
1 polymer ?
#
loop_
_entity_poly.entity_id
_entity_poly.type
_entity_poly.pdbx_seq_one_letter_code
_entity_poly.pdbx_strand_id
1 'polypeptide(L)'
;MHPLRDRQCLFSLMHLLVQAVVWALLLCLPARLMAVEPDAHQPAQPVAVKAAQAEQPLGPHTQALEDPQGQWTPSTLPQARGVWQPQGSASINFGFSKSVWWTRVTLRNTGTQPVERVLDLGSSLVDEVDVYVLGADGRERLHMASGDRRAFSSRGEPVRTIATRLNLPPGEDLTVLMRLAAHDGLHEVITPTLWAPGAFAEHVQIETLFFGLYYGVLGTMMLYNVFLFISTRQSTFGFYVAYIGSFLAWGLVFRGYAFQYWWPEAPDFNNQALPLIVSLVYLTLGLFLMRYMDTRHSVAPRLHRVVAICTAANGIGILPAFLGLYALSFVINTVLGLALIISLIVTGFVLMRRGSQEARYFSAAFALLAMAALLYYLRVLGLVPANALTDNIVQVGSAAEALILAFGLADQMNKLKTEKLHAERQALAAQTALTLRPPGRRRGLAKDRARVAPTTAARQRPCLPRGR
;
A
#
# COMPACT_ATOMS: atom_id res chain seq x y z
N MET A 1 -28.57 -30.64 4.87
CA MET A 1 -28.85 -29.96 3.58
C MET A 1 -28.30 -28.52 3.46
N HIS A 2 -27.44 -28.03 4.37
CA HIS A 2 -26.92 -26.65 4.33
C HIS A 2 -25.68 -26.33 3.44
N PRO A 3 -24.81 -27.27 3.01
CA PRO A 3 -23.53 -26.89 2.37
C PRO A 3 -23.63 -26.45 0.90
N LEU A 4 -24.74 -26.73 0.22
CA LEU A 4 -24.95 -26.33 -1.19
C LEU A 4 -25.40 -24.88 -1.31
N ARG A 5 -26.19 -24.39 -0.33
CA ARG A 5 -26.70 -23.01 -0.30
C ARG A 5 -25.61 -21.99 -0.01
N ASP A 6 -24.64 -22.34 0.85
CA ASP A 6 -23.45 -21.52 1.12
C ASP A 6 -22.52 -21.44 -0.10
N ARG A 7 -22.36 -22.52 -0.88
CA ARG A 7 -21.55 -22.51 -2.11
C ARG A 7 -22.14 -21.62 -3.19
N GLN A 8 -23.46 -21.66 -3.41
CA GLN A 8 -24.14 -20.80 -4.37
C GLN A 8 -24.10 -19.33 -3.95
N CYS A 9 -24.23 -19.04 -2.66
CA CYS A 9 -24.13 -17.67 -2.14
C CYS A 9 -22.70 -17.12 -2.25
N LEU A 10 -21.68 -17.95 -1.98
CA LEU A 10 -20.26 -17.61 -2.20
C LEU A 10 -19.95 -17.33 -3.68
N PHE A 11 -20.45 -18.16 -4.59
CA PHE A 11 -20.25 -17.96 -6.03
C PHE A 11 -20.95 -16.69 -6.52
N SER A 12 -22.17 -16.43 -6.05
CA SER A 12 -22.93 -15.22 -6.40
C SER A 12 -22.29 -13.95 -5.87
N LEU A 13 -21.75 -13.96 -4.64
CA LEU A 13 -21.06 -12.82 -4.05
C LEU A 13 -19.69 -12.56 -4.72
N MET A 14 -18.94 -13.62 -5.05
CA MET A 14 -17.73 -13.51 -5.88
C MET A 14 -18.04 -12.91 -7.24
N HIS A 15 -19.10 -13.38 -7.89
CA HIS A 15 -19.53 -12.87 -9.19
C HIS A 15 -19.92 -11.40 -9.10
N LEU A 16 -20.64 -10.99 -8.05
CA LEU A 16 -21.04 -9.60 -7.81
C LEU A 16 -19.86 -8.67 -7.52
N LEU A 17 -18.87 -9.11 -6.72
CA LEU A 17 -17.68 -8.31 -6.41
C LEU A 17 -16.74 -8.21 -7.61
N VAL A 18 -16.51 -9.31 -8.33
CA VAL A 18 -15.73 -9.29 -9.58
C VAL A 18 -16.44 -8.44 -10.62
N GLN A 19 -17.77 -8.56 -10.75
CA GLN A 19 -18.55 -7.68 -11.62
C GLN A 19 -18.50 -6.24 -11.15
N ALA A 20 -18.54 -5.92 -9.86
CA ALA A 20 -18.46 -4.55 -9.37
C ALA A 20 -17.09 -3.92 -9.69
N VAL A 21 -16.00 -4.68 -9.54
CA VAL A 21 -14.64 -4.22 -9.91
C VAL A 21 -14.49 -4.10 -11.42
N VAL A 22 -14.97 -5.08 -12.19
CA VAL A 22 -14.96 -5.05 -13.66
C VAL A 22 -15.84 -3.94 -14.19
N TRP A 23 -17.03 -3.70 -13.63
CA TRP A 23 -17.90 -2.58 -13.98
C TRP A 23 -17.29 -1.26 -13.54
N ALA A 24 -16.62 -1.16 -12.40
CA ALA A 24 -15.88 0.05 -12.03
C ALA A 24 -14.76 0.34 -13.03
N LEU A 25 -14.01 -0.67 -13.46
CA LEU A 25 -12.95 -0.54 -14.48
C LEU A 25 -13.54 -0.22 -15.87
N LEU A 26 -14.66 -0.84 -16.24
CA LEU A 26 -15.35 -0.62 -17.52
C LEU A 26 -16.15 0.69 -17.56
N LEU A 27 -16.64 1.20 -16.44
CA LEU A 27 -17.27 2.53 -16.29
C LEU A 27 -16.22 3.65 -16.28
N CYS A 28 -14.95 3.33 -16.03
CA CYS A 28 -13.83 4.27 -16.21
C CYS A 28 -13.33 4.33 -17.65
N LEU A 29 -13.61 3.31 -18.48
CA LEU A 29 -13.23 3.28 -19.90
C LEU A 29 -13.89 4.34 -20.82
N PRO A 30 -15.16 4.79 -20.63
CA PRO A 30 -15.80 5.74 -21.52
C PRO A 30 -15.47 7.21 -21.19
N ALA A 31 -14.93 7.51 -20.00
CA ALA A 31 -14.59 8.88 -19.63
C ALA A 31 -13.43 9.46 -20.48
N ARG A 32 -12.55 8.61 -21.01
CA ARG A 32 -11.51 9.02 -21.97
C ARG A 32 -12.03 9.28 -23.39
N LEU A 33 -13.20 8.76 -23.75
CA LEU A 33 -13.78 8.91 -25.09
C LEU A 33 -14.66 10.16 -25.25
N MET A 34 -15.02 10.84 -24.14
CA MET A 34 -15.84 12.06 -24.17
C MET A 34 -15.05 13.34 -23.86
N ALA A 35 -13.73 13.25 -23.67
CA ALA A 35 -12.89 14.43 -23.67
C ALA A 35 -12.85 14.96 -25.10
N VAL A 36 -13.54 16.08 -25.32
CA VAL A 36 -13.45 16.91 -26.54
C VAL A 36 -11.98 17.03 -26.90
N GLU A 37 -11.57 16.49 -28.06
CA GLU A 37 -10.24 16.72 -28.63
C GLU A 37 -10.05 18.24 -28.75
N PRO A 38 -9.21 18.87 -27.91
CA PRO A 38 -8.90 20.27 -28.10
C PRO A 38 -8.03 20.34 -29.35
N ASP A 39 -8.29 21.31 -30.23
CA ASP A 39 -7.53 21.52 -31.47
C ASP A 39 -6.02 21.34 -31.25
N ALA A 40 -5.47 20.26 -31.79
CA ALA A 40 -4.08 19.84 -31.61
C ALA A 40 -3.04 20.80 -32.22
N HIS A 41 -3.50 21.94 -32.77
CA HIS A 41 -2.70 22.94 -33.48
C HIS A 41 -2.65 24.29 -32.76
N GLN A 42 -3.35 24.49 -31.64
CA GLN A 42 -3.24 25.76 -30.92
C GLN A 42 -1.99 25.79 -30.03
N PRO A 43 -1.12 26.80 -30.17
CA PRO A 43 -0.02 27.00 -29.22
C PRO A 43 -0.62 27.18 -27.83
N ALA A 44 -0.08 26.48 -26.84
CA ALA A 44 -0.51 26.61 -25.45
C ALA A 44 -0.44 28.09 -25.06
N GLN A 45 -1.57 28.65 -24.60
CA GLN A 45 -1.58 30.04 -24.14
C GLN A 45 -0.65 30.17 -22.92
N PRO A 46 0.20 31.21 -22.86
CA PRO A 46 1.05 31.45 -21.71
C PRO A 46 0.24 31.54 -20.43
N VAL A 47 0.63 30.75 -19.44
CA VAL A 47 0.05 30.78 -18.10
C VAL A 47 0.51 32.05 -17.41
N ALA A 48 -0.42 32.95 -17.13
CA ALA A 48 -0.13 34.18 -16.40
C ALA A 48 0.23 33.84 -14.95
N VAL A 49 1.45 34.17 -14.56
CA VAL A 49 1.96 34.07 -13.19
C VAL A 49 1.88 35.45 -12.55
N LYS A 50 1.20 35.52 -11.39
CA LYS A 50 1.05 36.75 -10.59
C LYS A 50 1.75 36.58 -9.25
N ALA A 51 2.42 37.62 -8.78
CA ALA A 51 3.16 37.61 -7.50
C ALA A 51 2.29 37.18 -6.30
N ALA A 52 1.03 37.63 -6.24
CA ALA A 52 0.09 37.34 -5.15
C ALA A 52 -0.49 35.92 -5.14
N GLN A 53 -0.30 35.14 -6.22
CA GLN A 53 -0.84 33.79 -6.31
C GLN A 53 0.07 32.82 -5.54
N ALA A 54 -0.50 32.17 -4.52
CA ALA A 54 0.22 31.25 -3.64
C ALA A 54 0.52 29.90 -4.31
N GLU A 55 -0.44 29.38 -5.10
CA GLU A 55 -0.39 28.10 -5.77
C GLU A 55 -1.05 28.19 -7.16
N GLN A 56 -0.49 27.48 -8.13
CA GLN A 56 -1.02 27.37 -9.49
C GLN A 56 -0.72 25.99 -10.08
N PRO A 57 -1.72 25.09 -10.18
CA PRO A 57 -1.58 23.82 -10.89
C PRO A 57 -1.27 24.06 -12.37
N LEU A 58 -0.25 23.40 -12.88
CA LEU A 58 0.17 23.51 -14.28
C LEU A 58 -0.41 22.42 -15.17
N GLY A 59 -0.82 21.27 -14.60
CA GLY A 59 -1.37 20.13 -15.35
C GLY A 59 -2.36 20.51 -16.47
N PRO A 60 -3.40 21.34 -16.22
CA PRO A 60 -4.39 21.69 -17.24
C PRO A 60 -3.83 22.54 -18.39
N HIS A 61 -2.70 23.21 -18.16
CA HIS A 61 -2.00 24.06 -19.12
C HIS A 61 -0.82 23.36 -19.79
N THR A 62 -0.52 22.13 -19.38
CA THR A 62 0.59 21.33 -19.90
C THR A 62 0.17 20.60 -21.17
N GLN A 63 1.05 20.64 -22.17
CA GLN A 63 0.98 19.76 -23.33
C GLN A 63 2.06 18.68 -23.21
N ALA A 64 1.78 17.48 -23.70
CA ALA A 64 2.72 16.37 -23.72
C ALA A 64 3.01 15.91 -25.15
N LEU A 65 4.19 15.36 -25.36
CA LEU A 65 4.66 14.81 -26.62
C LEU A 65 5.43 13.52 -26.33
N GLU A 66 5.06 12.45 -27.03
CA GLU A 66 5.75 11.16 -26.94
C GLU A 66 7.00 11.17 -27.83
N ASP A 67 8.14 10.78 -27.26
CA ASP A 67 9.40 10.47 -27.95
C ASP A 67 9.65 8.95 -27.86
N PRO A 68 9.23 8.18 -28.87
CA PRO A 68 9.35 6.72 -28.84
C PRO A 68 10.78 6.21 -28.81
N GLN A 69 11.74 7.00 -29.31
CA GLN A 69 13.15 6.59 -29.42
C GLN A 69 14.02 7.20 -28.30
N GLY A 70 13.51 8.19 -27.57
CA GLY A 70 14.22 8.87 -26.49
C GLY A 70 15.43 9.68 -26.94
N GLN A 71 15.48 10.07 -28.22
CA GLN A 71 16.63 10.71 -28.85
C GLN A 71 16.52 12.24 -28.91
N TRP A 72 15.34 12.80 -28.63
CA TRP A 72 15.16 14.24 -28.71
C TRP A 72 15.82 14.94 -27.53
N THR A 73 16.36 16.13 -27.81
CA THR A 73 16.89 17.09 -26.85
C THR A 73 16.11 18.39 -26.97
N PRO A 74 16.23 19.34 -26.01
CA PRO A 74 15.55 20.62 -26.12
C PRO A 74 15.83 21.37 -27.42
N SER A 75 17.02 21.20 -28.01
CA SER A 75 17.40 21.85 -29.27
C SER A 75 16.84 21.17 -30.53
N THR A 76 16.59 19.85 -30.49
CA THR A 76 16.01 19.12 -31.62
C THR A 76 14.48 19.02 -31.55
N LEU A 77 13.90 19.23 -30.37
CA LEU A 77 12.46 19.16 -30.10
C LEU A 77 11.61 20.04 -31.06
N PRO A 78 12.02 21.28 -31.41
CA PRO A 78 11.27 22.12 -32.35
C PRO A 78 11.19 21.53 -33.77
N GLN A 79 12.11 20.63 -34.12
CA GLN A 79 12.16 19.96 -35.43
C GLN A 79 11.46 18.58 -35.41
N ALA A 80 11.02 18.13 -34.24
CA ALA A 80 10.32 16.86 -34.09
C ALA A 80 8.96 16.90 -34.83
N ARG A 81 8.64 15.83 -35.55
CA ARG A 81 7.38 15.71 -36.33
C ARG A 81 6.17 15.31 -35.48
N GLY A 82 6.24 15.50 -34.17
CA GLY A 82 5.23 15.05 -33.21
C GLY A 82 4.17 16.11 -32.90
N VAL A 83 2.98 15.65 -32.52
CA VAL A 83 1.85 16.52 -32.14
C VAL A 83 1.78 16.63 -30.62
N TRP A 84 1.75 17.86 -30.12
CA TRP A 84 1.62 18.16 -28.70
C TRP A 84 0.17 17.99 -28.24
N GLN A 85 -0.06 17.05 -27.33
CA GLN A 85 -1.39 16.73 -26.81
C GLN A 85 -1.65 17.43 -25.46
N PRO A 86 -2.71 18.23 -25.34
CA PRO A 86 -3.07 18.87 -24.07
C PRO A 86 -3.48 17.81 -23.03
N GLN A 87 -3.06 17.99 -21.78
CA GLN A 87 -3.38 17.04 -20.70
C GLN A 87 -4.72 17.33 -19.99
N GLY A 88 -5.12 18.61 -19.88
CA GLY A 88 -6.43 19.05 -19.37
C GLY A 88 -6.72 18.78 -17.87
N SER A 89 -5.99 17.86 -17.23
CA SER A 89 -6.10 17.50 -15.82
C SER A 89 -4.95 18.07 -15.00
N ALA A 90 -5.17 18.32 -13.71
CA ALA A 90 -4.12 18.72 -12.76
C ALA A 90 -3.02 17.66 -12.63
N SER A 91 -3.40 16.37 -12.72
CA SER A 91 -2.46 15.24 -12.67
C SER A 91 -2.23 14.69 -14.08
N ILE A 92 -0.97 14.45 -14.42
CA ILE A 92 -0.51 13.89 -15.69
C ILE A 92 -0.15 12.42 -15.45
N ASN A 93 -0.69 11.53 -16.27
CA ASN A 93 -0.50 10.09 -16.15
C ASN A 93 -0.34 9.43 -17.53
N PHE A 94 0.87 8.94 -17.82
CA PHE A 94 1.20 8.23 -19.06
C PHE A 94 1.06 6.70 -18.94
N GLY A 95 0.88 6.16 -17.74
CA GLY A 95 0.72 4.73 -17.49
C GLY A 95 1.96 3.92 -17.89
N PHE A 96 1.75 2.77 -18.55
CA PHE A 96 2.85 1.93 -19.03
C PHE A 96 3.24 2.31 -20.46
N SER A 97 4.41 2.91 -20.64
CA SER A 97 5.07 3.14 -21.93
C SER A 97 6.59 3.16 -21.78
N LYS A 98 7.31 2.50 -22.69
CA LYS A 98 8.78 2.55 -22.75
C LYS A 98 9.31 3.85 -23.37
N SER A 99 8.42 4.70 -23.87
CA SER A 99 8.77 5.96 -24.51
C SER A 99 9.14 7.02 -23.48
N VAL A 100 9.96 7.98 -23.92
CA VAL A 100 10.23 9.20 -23.17
C VAL A 100 9.10 10.17 -23.43
N TRP A 101 8.59 10.82 -22.39
CA TRP A 101 7.55 11.83 -22.52
C TRP A 101 8.12 13.21 -22.28
N TRP A 102 7.91 14.09 -23.25
CA TRP A 102 8.20 15.51 -23.11
C TRP A 102 6.93 16.24 -22.72
N THR A 103 7.03 17.13 -21.74
CA THR A 103 5.94 18.04 -21.41
C THR A 103 6.40 19.47 -21.56
N ARG A 104 5.49 20.36 -21.97
CA ARG A 104 5.78 21.79 -22.11
C ARG A 104 4.67 22.63 -21.50
N VAL A 105 5.08 23.72 -20.90
CA VAL A 105 4.20 24.78 -20.42
C VAL A 105 4.92 26.12 -20.52
N THR A 106 4.24 27.13 -21.05
CA THR A 106 4.78 28.49 -21.17
C THR A 106 4.22 29.33 -20.02
N LEU A 107 5.10 29.98 -19.27
CA LEU A 107 4.80 30.82 -18.13
C LEU A 107 5.11 32.27 -18.48
N ARG A 108 4.22 33.19 -18.12
CA ARG A 108 4.44 34.62 -18.31
C ARG A 108 4.29 35.36 -17.00
N ASN A 109 5.33 36.06 -16.57
CA ASN A 109 5.20 36.99 -15.45
C ASN A 109 4.50 38.27 -15.95
N THR A 110 3.27 38.48 -15.49
CA THR A 110 2.46 39.65 -15.85
C THR A 110 2.74 40.88 -15.00
N GLY A 111 3.62 40.76 -14.00
CA GLY A 111 4.04 41.85 -13.13
C GLY A 111 5.20 42.68 -13.68
N THR A 112 5.55 43.72 -12.93
CA THR A 112 6.67 44.64 -13.25
C THR A 112 7.97 44.29 -12.55
N GLN A 113 7.95 43.31 -11.63
CA GLN A 113 9.11 42.84 -10.87
C GLN A 113 9.38 41.36 -11.15
N PRO A 114 10.63 40.88 -11.04
CA PRO A 114 10.92 39.45 -11.08
C PRO A 114 10.13 38.68 -10.03
N VAL A 115 9.66 37.50 -10.38
CA VAL A 115 8.86 36.63 -9.50
C VAL A 115 9.55 35.29 -9.37
N GLU A 116 9.93 34.94 -8.14
CA GLU A 116 10.44 33.62 -7.81
C GLU A 116 9.28 32.64 -7.57
N ARG A 117 9.38 31.44 -8.12
CA ARG A 117 8.44 30.33 -7.92
C ARG A 117 9.18 29.04 -7.67
N VAL A 118 8.53 28.11 -6.97
CA VAL A 118 8.99 26.72 -6.85
C VAL A 118 8.07 25.87 -7.71
N LEU A 119 8.65 25.17 -8.69
CA LEU A 119 7.95 24.12 -9.44
C LEU A 119 8.11 22.81 -8.68
N ASP A 120 7.00 22.24 -8.22
CA ASP A 120 6.95 20.93 -7.58
C ASP A 120 6.17 19.95 -8.47
N LEU A 121 6.72 18.76 -8.70
CA LEU A 121 6.07 17.70 -9.46
C LEU A 121 5.08 16.88 -8.62
N GLY A 122 5.08 17.05 -7.29
CA GLY A 122 4.16 16.37 -6.38
C GLY A 122 4.42 14.88 -6.21
N SER A 123 5.50 14.35 -6.80
CA SER A 123 5.91 12.95 -6.70
C SER A 123 7.39 12.83 -6.31
N SER A 124 7.70 11.76 -5.59
CA SER A 124 9.06 11.39 -5.16
C SER A 124 9.65 10.21 -5.93
N LEU A 125 8.83 9.54 -6.76
CA LEU A 125 9.09 8.23 -7.36
C LEU A 125 9.35 8.28 -8.87
N VAL A 126 9.49 9.49 -9.45
CA VAL A 126 9.78 9.59 -10.88
C VAL A 126 11.22 9.16 -11.12
N ASP A 127 11.41 8.11 -11.93
CA ASP A 127 12.71 7.51 -12.24
C ASP A 127 13.75 8.54 -12.70
N GLU A 128 13.47 9.20 -13.83
CA GLU A 128 14.31 10.23 -14.42
C GLU A 128 13.45 11.42 -14.86
N VAL A 129 13.82 12.60 -14.38
CA VAL A 129 13.24 13.85 -14.84
C VAL A 129 14.31 14.90 -15.09
N ASP A 130 14.26 15.49 -16.28
CA ASP A 130 15.09 16.64 -16.64
C ASP A 130 14.18 17.85 -16.88
N VAL A 131 14.36 18.89 -16.08
CA VAL A 131 13.61 20.14 -16.20
C VAL A 131 14.51 21.18 -16.85
N TYR A 132 14.10 21.66 -18.03
CA TYR A 132 14.75 22.73 -18.77
C TYR A 132 13.87 23.98 -18.74
N VAL A 133 14.47 25.13 -18.47
CA VAL A 133 13.78 26.43 -18.54
C VAL A 133 14.40 27.23 -19.66
N LEU A 134 13.61 27.47 -20.71
CA LEU A 134 14.03 28.23 -21.88
C LEU A 134 13.47 29.65 -21.80
N GLY A 135 14.32 30.64 -22.08
CA GLY A 135 13.92 32.03 -22.27
C GLY A 135 13.11 32.23 -23.55
N ALA A 136 12.57 33.44 -23.75
CA ALA A 136 11.89 33.81 -24.99
C ALA A 136 12.84 33.76 -26.21
N ASP A 137 14.14 33.89 -25.98
CA ASP A 137 15.21 33.75 -26.96
C ASP A 137 15.58 32.29 -27.27
N GLY A 138 14.92 31.32 -26.64
CA GLY A 138 15.18 29.90 -26.77
C GLY A 138 16.45 29.42 -26.06
N ARG A 139 17.15 30.29 -25.33
CA ARG A 139 18.34 29.91 -24.56
C ARG A 139 17.95 29.23 -23.26
N GLU A 140 18.69 28.20 -22.91
CA GLU A 140 18.57 27.51 -21.63
C GLU A 140 19.05 28.43 -20.49
N ARG A 141 18.18 28.64 -19.50
CA ARG A 141 18.46 29.43 -18.30
C ARG A 141 18.70 28.56 -17.07
N LEU A 142 18.10 27.38 -17.06
CA LEU A 142 18.20 26.41 -15.98
C LEU A 142 18.02 25.01 -16.57
N HIS A 143 18.85 24.07 -16.11
CA HIS A 143 18.67 22.64 -16.29
C HIS A 143 18.81 21.96 -14.92
N MET A 144 17.79 21.21 -14.52
CA MET A 144 17.84 20.31 -13.38
C MET A 144 17.68 18.88 -13.88
N ALA A 145 18.66 18.02 -13.58
CA ALA A 145 18.58 16.58 -13.79
C ALA A 145 18.33 15.90 -12.44
N SER A 146 17.12 15.40 -12.22
CA SER A 146 16.67 14.78 -10.96
C SER A 146 15.93 13.46 -11.23
N GLY A 147 15.48 12.79 -10.18
CA GLY A 147 14.75 11.52 -10.25
C GLY A 147 15.11 10.65 -9.05
N ASP A 148 14.45 9.52 -8.88
CA ASP A 148 14.79 8.57 -7.81
C ASP A 148 15.86 7.54 -8.23
N ARG A 149 16.25 7.53 -9.51
CA ARG A 149 17.40 6.81 -10.07
C ARG A 149 18.71 7.62 -10.04
N ARG A 150 18.65 8.87 -9.58
CA ARG A 150 19.81 9.74 -9.34
C ARG A 150 19.95 9.97 -7.84
N ALA A 151 21.14 10.28 -7.36
CA ALA A 151 21.37 10.58 -5.93
C ALA A 151 20.42 11.69 -5.46
N PHE A 152 19.95 11.63 -4.21
CA PHE A 152 18.99 12.60 -3.67
C PHE A 152 19.51 14.04 -3.76
N SER A 153 20.83 14.23 -3.66
CA SER A 153 21.52 15.52 -3.82
C SER A 153 21.36 16.16 -5.20
N SER A 154 20.87 15.44 -6.22
CA SER A 154 20.55 15.96 -7.55
C SER A 154 19.24 16.78 -7.61
N ARG A 155 18.43 16.75 -6.54
CA ARG A 155 17.18 17.51 -6.45
C ARG A 155 17.45 19.00 -6.31
N GLY A 156 16.64 19.82 -6.98
CA GLY A 156 16.76 21.28 -6.93
C GLY A 156 16.45 21.87 -5.55
N GLU A 157 15.52 21.25 -4.81
CA GLU A 157 15.23 21.56 -3.41
C GLU A 157 15.44 20.32 -2.52
N PRO A 158 15.96 20.48 -1.28
CA PRO A 158 16.22 19.38 -0.36
C PRO A 158 14.94 18.87 0.33
N VAL A 159 13.93 18.53 -0.47
CA VAL A 159 12.63 18.03 -0.02
C VAL A 159 12.32 16.65 -0.64
N ARG A 160 11.35 15.95 -0.05
CA ARG A 160 10.97 14.59 -0.47
C ARG A 160 10.36 14.52 -1.87
N THR A 161 9.74 15.59 -2.38
CA THR A 161 9.21 15.65 -3.75
C THR A 161 10.27 16.23 -4.70
N ILE A 162 10.09 16.05 -6.01
CA ILE A 162 11.01 16.62 -6.98
C ILE A 162 10.58 18.06 -7.26
N ALA A 163 11.36 19.02 -6.76
CA ALA A 163 11.06 20.44 -6.87
C ALA A 163 12.30 21.25 -7.27
N THR A 164 12.07 22.40 -7.92
CA THR A 164 13.12 23.33 -8.35
C THR A 164 12.65 24.78 -8.35
N ARG A 165 13.57 25.72 -8.14
CA ARG A 165 13.29 27.16 -8.17
C ARG A 165 13.36 27.72 -9.58
N LEU A 166 12.37 28.53 -9.92
CA LEU A 166 12.26 29.28 -11.16
C LEU A 166 12.28 30.77 -10.84
N ASN A 167 13.06 31.54 -11.59
CA ASN A 167 13.02 32.99 -11.54
C ASN A 167 12.40 33.50 -12.84
N LEU A 168 11.22 34.14 -12.73
CA LEU A 168 10.48 34.66 -13.88
C LEU A 168 10.71 36.18 -14.00
N PRO A 169 11.46 36.65 -15.01
CA PRO A 169 11.63 38.08 -15.26
C PRO A 169 10.31 38.73 -15.67
N PRO A 170 10.14 40.03 -15.39
CA PRO A 170 8.90 40.75 -15.72
C PRO A 170 8.67 40.82 -17.23
N GLY A 171 7.45 40.48 -17.67
CA GLY A 171 7.02 40.61 -19.05
C GLY A 171 7.59 39.58 -20.04
N GLU A 172 8.47 38.68 -19.59
CA GLU A 172 9.06 37.64 -20.43
C GLU A 172 8.27 36.32 -20.35
N ASP A 173 8.15 35.63 -21.49
CA ASP A 173 7.61 34.28 -21.58
C ASP A 173 8.75 33.27 -21.37
N LEU A 174 8.61 32.39 -20.37
CA LEU A 174 9.53 31.27 -20.13
C LEU A 174 8.86 29.96 -20.49
N THR A 175 9.53 29.11 -21.25
CA THR A 175 9.02 27.77 -21.56
C THR A 175 9.70 26.75 -20.65
N VAL A 176 8.92 26.09 -19.81
CA VAL A 176 9.37 24.97 -18.99
C VAL A 176 9.14 23.68 -19.78
N LEU A 177 10.21 22.98 -20.10
CA LEU A 177 10.21 21.66 -20.70
C LEU A 177 10.60 20.63 -19.65
N MET A 178 9.83 19.55 -19.52
CA MET A 178 10.19 18.43 -18.65
C MET A 178 10.29 17.16 -19.50
N ARG A 179 11.46 16.52 -19.47
CA ARG A 179 11.69 15.20 -20.04
C ARG A 179 11.47 14.17 -18.95
N LEU A 180 10.55 13.24 -19.16
CA LEU A 180 10.17 12.19 -18.23
C LEU A 180 10.52 10.85 -18.87
N ALA A 181 11.41 10.11 -18.24
CA ALA A 181 11.79 8.77 -18.67
C ALA A 181 11.57 7.78 -17.54
N ALA A 182 10.98 6.63 -17.87
CA ALA A 182 10.80 5.50 -16.97
C ALA A 182 11.73 4.37 -17.41
N HIS A 183 12.50 3.81 -16.48
CA HIS A 183 13.49 2.78 -16.75
C HIS A 183 12.85 1.48 -17.25
N ASP A 184 11.70 1.14 -16.71
CA ASP A 184 10.97 -0.10 -17.00
C ASP A 184 9.64 0.13 -17.73
N GLY A 185 9.35 1.38 -18.04
CA GLY A 185 8.17 1.86 -18.73
C GLY A 185 6.98 2.19 -17.83
N LEU A 186 7.07 2.09 -16.50
CA LEU A 186 6.01 2.60 -15.63
C LEU A 186 6.22 4.09 -15.34
N HIS A 187 5.36 4.93 -15.90
CA HIS A 187 5.38 6.37 -15.61
C HIS A 187 4.54 6.67 -14.37
N GLU A 188 5.19 7.21 -13.35
CA GLU A 188 4.52 7.68 -12.14
C GLU A 188 3.66 8.93 -12.41
N VAL A 189 2.56 9.04 -11.68
CA VAL A 189 1.65 10.19 -11.80
C VAL A 189 2.32 11.43 -11.22
N ILE A 190 2.36 12.51 -11.99
CA ILE A 190 2.87 13.82 -11.54
C ILE A 190 1.75 14.86 -11.48
N THR A 191 1.85 15.81 -10.55
CA THR A 191 0.92 16.94 -10.40
C THR A 191 1.73 18.24 -10.39
N PRO A 192 2.23 18.68 -11.55
CA PRO A 192 3.12 19.83 -11.63
C PRO A 192 2.40 21.09 -11.16
N THR A 193 2.97 21.76 -10.16
CA THR A 193 2.36 22.91 -9.48
C THR A 193 3.41 23.98 -9.23
N LEU A 194 3.06 25.24 -9.53
CA LEU A 194 3.88 26.39 -9.15
C LEU A 194 3.42 26.93 -7.81
N TRP A 195 4.40 27.12 -6.93
CA TRP A 195 4.20 27.67 -5.60
C TRP A 195 4.96 28.98 -5.43
N ALA A 196 4.38 29.92 -4.68
CA ALA A 196 5.16 30.99 -4.07
C ALA A 196 6.10 30.38 -3.00
N PRO A 197 7.36 30.82 -2.85
CA PRO A 197 8.32 30.19 -1.93
C PRO A 197 7.81 30.06 -0.48
N GLY A 198 7.11 31.07 0.04
CA GLY A 198 6.52 31.02 1.38
C GLY A 198 5.39 30.00 1.50
N ALA A 199 4.51 29.92 0.50
CA ALA A 199 3.42 28.95 0.46
C ALA A 199 3.95 27.51 0.29
N PHE A 200 5.02 27.32 -0.50
CA PHE A 200 5.70 26.04 -0.63
C PHE A 200 6.28 25.57 0.71
N ALA A 201 6.99 26.47 1.42
CA ALA A 201 7.55 26.15 2.72
C ALA A 201 6.45 25.80 3.75
N GLU A 202 5.34 26.53 3.76
CA GLU A 202 4.18 26.22 4.59
C GLU A 202 3.57 24.86 4.23
N HIS A 203 3.37 24.59 2.93
CA HIS A 203 2.86 23.31 2.43
C HIS A 203 3.73 22.13 2.90
N VAL A 204 5.05 22.21 2.69
CA VAL A 204 6.00 21.19 3.12
C VAL A 204 6.00 21.02 4.65
N GLN A 205 5.90 22.11 5.42
CA GLN A 205 5.84 22.03 6.89
C GLN A 205 4.57 21.33 7.38
N ILE A 206 3.40 21.73 6.88
CA ILE A 206 2.11 21.12 7.25
C ILE A 206 2.12 19.64 6.88
N GLU A 207 2.60 19.31 5.69
CA GLU A 207 2.67 17.94 5.23
C GLU A 207 3.64 17.09 6.08
N THR A 208 4.83 17.63 6.39
CA THR A 208 5.80 16.96 7.25
C THR A 208 5.23 16.72 8.65
N LEU A 209 4.50 17.68 9.22
CA LEU A 209 3.82 17.53 10.50
C LEU A 209 2.75 16.42 10.45
N PHE A 210 1.93 16.40 9.39
CA PHE A 210 0.92 15.38 9.18
C PHE A 210 1.53 13.97 9.10
N PHE A 211 2.56 13.78 8.28
CA PHE A 211 3.24 12.50 8.17
C PHE A 211 3.99 12.12 9.45
N GLY A 212 4.60 13.08 10.14
CA GLY A 212 5.22 12.86 11.44
C GLY A 212 4.21 12.31 12.46
N LEU A 213 3.02 12.90 12.54
CA LEU A 213 1.94 12.40 13.40
C LEU A 213 1.46 11.01 12.96
N TYR A 214 1.22 10.81 11.66
CA TYR A 214 0.77 9.54 11.10
C TYR A 214 1.75 8.38 11.41
N TYR A 215 3.03 8.55 11.10
CA TYR A 215 4.04 7.54 11.40
C TYR A 215 4.27 7.40 12.91
N GLY A 216 4.10 8.48 13.69
CA GLY A 216 4.14 8.43 15.15
C GLY A 216 3.04 7.56 15.77
N VAL A 217 1.81 7.66 15.25
CA VAL A 217 0.69 6.79 15.65
C VAL A 217 1.01 5.34 15.32
N LEU A 218 1.38 5.04 14.06
CA LEU A 218 1.72 3.67 13.65
C LEU A 218 2.92 3.11 14.44
N GLY A 219 3.94 3.93 14.68
CA GLY A 219 5.11 3.56 15.48
C GLY A 219 4.74 3.25 16.94
N THR A 220 3.87 4.07 17.55
CA THR A 220 3.36 3.81 18.91
C THR A 220 2.56 2.51 18.96
N MET A 221 1.69 2.27 17.97
CA MET A 221 0.95 1.02 17.88
C MET A 221 1.88 -0.19 17.71
N MET A 222 2.91 -0.06 16.88
CA MET A 222 3.92 -1.10 16.70
C MET A 222 4.64 -1.39 18.03
N LEU A 223 5.14 -0.37 18.73
CA LEU A 223 5.84 -0.52 20.01
C LEU A 223 4.95 -1.13 21.09
N TYR A 224 3.69 -0.70 21.18
CA TYR A 224 2.71 -1.29 22.09
C TYR A 224 2.51 -2.78 21.80
N ASN A 225 2.38 -3.16 20.53
CA ASN A 225 2.22 -4.56 20.15
C ASN A 225 3.51 -5.39 20.32
N VAL A 226 4.69 -4.78 20.22
CA VAL A 226 5.96 -5.43 20.61
C VAL A 226 5.93 -5.76 22.11
N PHE A 227 5.51 -4.81 22.96
CA PHE A 227 5.37 -5.06 24.39
C PHE A 227 4.37 -6.18 24.68
N LEU A 228 3.21 -6.18 24.02
CA LEU A 228 2.23 -7.27 24.14
C LEU A 228 2.79 -8.61 23.65
N PHE A 229 3.56 -8.63 22.56
CA PHE A 229 4.21 -9.83 22.07
C PHE A 229 5.19 -10.41 23.11
N ILE A 230 6.04 -9.57 23.69
CA ILE A 230 7.02 -9.98 24.71
C ILE A 230 6.31 -10.47 25.99
N SER A 231 5.27 -9.74 26.43
CA SER A 231 4.53 -10.03 27.66
C SER A 231 3.66 -11.29 27.55
N THR A 232 2.91 -11.43 26.45
CA THR A 232 1.95 -12.53 26.27
C THR A 232 2.56 -13.75 25.58
N ARG A 233 3.68 -13.59 24.87
CA ARG A 233 4.31 -14.60 23.99
C ARG A 233 3.36 -15.20 22.93
N GLN A 234 2.29 -14.50 22.58
CA GLN A 234 1.36 -14.96 21.54
C GLN A 234 1.84 -14.51 20.16
N SER A 235 1.99 -15.46 19.24
CA SER A 235 2.50 -15.20 17.89
C SER A 235 1.66 -14.22 17.07
N THR A 236 0.37 -14.06 17.36
CA THR A 236 -0.52 -13.11 16.67
C THR A 236 0.01 -11.67 16.76
N PHE A 237 0.50 -11.25 17.95
CA PHE A 237 1.08 -9.91 18.12
C PHE A 237 2.40 -9.76 17.37
N GLY A 238 3.24 -10.80 17.31
CA GLY A 238 4.49 -10.78 16.55
C GLY A 238 4.25 -10.60 15.05
N PHE A 239 3.27 -11.32 14.48
CA PHE A 239 2.89 -11.13 13.08
C PHE A 239 2.25 -9.76 12.82
N TYR A 240 1.48 -9.23 13.76
CA TYR A 240 0.91 -7.88 13.65
C TYR A 240 1.99 -6.79 13.66
N VAL A 241 3.02 -6.93 14.52
CA VAL A 241 4.19 -6.05 14.51
C VAL A 241 4.91 -6.11 13.17
N ALA A 242 5.11 -7.32 12.61
CA ALA A 242 5.72 -7.46 11.30
C ALA A 242 4.88 -6.81 10.18
N TYR A 243 3.55 -6.91 10.26
CA TYR A 243 2.63 -6.25 9.35
C TYR A 243 2.69 -4.72 9.46
N ILE A 244 2.48 -4.14 10.66
CA ILE A 244 2.58 -2.68 10.83
C ILE A 244 3.97 -2.19 10.46
N GLY A 245 5.03 -2.90 10.85
CA GLY A 245 6.41 -2.50 10.56
C GLY A 245 6.70 -2.46 9.06
N SER A 246 6.27 -3.47 8.31
CA SER A 246 6.41 -3.48 6.86
C SER A 246 5.52 -2.41 6.19
N PHE A 247 4.32 -2.16 6.71
CA PHE A 247 3.44 -1.10 6.19
C PHE A 247 3.99 0.31 6.47
N LEU A 248 4.61 0.52 7.63
CA LEU A 248 5.30 1.75 7.98
C LEU A 248 6.52 1.98 7.08
N ALA A 249 7.32 0.92 6.86
CA ALA A 249 8.42 0.96 5.90
C ALA A 249 7.93 1.29 4.49
N TRP A 250 6.83 0.66 4.04
CA TRP A 250 6.22 0.95 2.73
C TRP A 250 5.88 2.43 2.61
N GLY A 251 5.19 2.98 3.62
CA GLY A 251 4.82 4.39 3.63
C GLY A 251 6.02 5.32 3.55
N LEU A 252 7.11 5.03 4.28
CA LEU A 252 8.32 5.86 4.29
C LEU A 252 9.05 5.83 2.95
N VAL A 253 9.13 4.68 2.28
CA VAL A 253 9.73 4.56 0.94
C VAL A 253 8.83 5.22 -0.11
N PHE A 254 7.53 4.87 -0.11
CA PHE A 254 6.56 5.37 -1.09
C PHE A 254 6.43 6.91 -1.07
N ARG A 255 6.51 7.55 0.09
CA ARG A 255 6.45 9.02 0.22
C ARG A 255 7.82 9.71 0.06
N GLY A 256 8.91 8.95 -0.12
CA GLY A 256 10.26 9.47 -0.35
C GLY A 256 11.06 9.83 0.91
N TYR A 257 10.50 9.64 2.11
CA TYR A 257 11.18 9.94 3.38
C TYR A 257 12.40 9.05 3.62
N ALA A 258 12.29 7.76 3.28
CA ALA A 258 13.41 6.84 3.43
C ALA A 258 14.59 7.22 2.49
N PHE A 259 14.28 7.67 1.27
CA PHE A 259 15.31 8.15 0.35
C PHE A 259 15.95 9.44 0.85
N GLN A 260 15.16 10.38 1.36
CA GLN A 260 15.67 11.65 1.90
C GLN A 260 16.59 11.47 3.11
N TYR A 261 16.24 10.57 4.06
CA TYR A 261 16.90 10.52 5.37
C TYR A 261 17.78 9.28 5.61
N TRP A 262 17.47 8.13 5.02
CA TRP A 262 18.14 6.86 5.37
C TRP A 262 19.18 6.42 4.34
N TRP A 263 18.91 6.62 3.04
CA TRP A 263 19.82 6.20 1.97
C TRP A 263 19.86 7.18 0.77
N PRO A 264 20.14 8.47 0.99
CA PRO A 264 20.11 9.50 -0.07
C PRO A 264 21.06 9.23 -1.24
N GLU A 265 22.15 8.51 -1.00
CA GLU A 265 23.19 8.23 -2.01
C GLU A 265 23.04 6.84 -2.67
N ALA A 266 21.96 6.09 -2.39
CA ALA A 266 21.75 4.74 -2.92
C ALA A 266 20.45 4.63 -3.75
N PRO A 267 20.39 5.27 -4.93
CA PRO A 267 19.19 5.26 -5.79
C PRO A 267 18.80 3.85 -6.29
N ASP A 268 19.78 3.01 -6.61
CA ASP A 268 19.53 1.62 -7.05
C ASP A 268 18.83 0.80 -5.96
N PHE A 269 19.21 1.01 -4.70
CA PHE A 269 18.54 0.38 -3.56
C PHE A 269 17.13 0.96 -3.37
N ASN A 270 16.97 2.27 -3.47
CA ASN A 270 15.67 2.92 -3.33
C ASN A 270 14.63 2.37 -4.31
N ASN A 271 15.02 2.22 -5.57
CA ASN A 271 14.20 1.66 -6.64
C ASN A 271 13.77 0.21 -6.34
N GLN A 272 14.66 -0.62 -5.80
CA GLN A 272 14.33 -2.01 -5.45
C GLN A 272 13.59 -2.16 -4.11
N ALA A 273 13.73 -1.19 -3.21
CA ALA A 273 13.15 -1.24 -1.87
C ALA A 273 11.61 -1.23 -1.93
N LEU A 274 11.00 -0.43 -2.80
CA LEU A 274 9.55 -0.31 -2.88
C LEU A 274 8.85 -1.65 -3.21
N PRO A 275 9.20 -2.37 -4.32
CA PRO A 275 8.56 -3.65 -4.63
C PRO A 275 8.86 -4.72 -3.57
N LEU A 276 10.07 -4.74 -3.02
CA LEU A 276 10.45 -5.67 -1.95
C LEU A 276 9.58 -5.48 -0.70
N ILE A 277 9.39 -4.22 -0.29
CA ILE A 277 8.59 -3.90 0.89
C ILE A 277 7.11 -4.18 0.64
N VAL A 278 6.59 -3.92 -0.57
CA VAL A 278 5.20 -4.29 -0.93
C VAL A 278 4.97 -5.81 -0.80
N SER A 279 5.89 -6.63 -1.31
CA SER A 279 5.82 -8.08 -1.15
C SER A 279 5.85 -8.48 0.34
N LEU A 280 6.69 -7.81 1.15
CA LEU A 280 6.78 -8.03 2.59
C LEU A 280 5.48 -7.64 3.32
N VAL A 281 4.83 -6.55 2.92
CA VAL A 281 3.52 -6.13 3.45
C VAL A 281 2.48 -7.22 3.21
N TYR A 282 2.37 -7.72 1.98
CA TYR A 282 1.40 -8.78 1.67
C TYR A 282 1.72 -10.10 2.38
N LEU A 283 2.99 -10.48 2.43
CA LEU A 283 3.43 -11.68 3.14
C LEU A 283 3.07 -11.60 4.63
N THR A 284 3.43 -10.52 5.30
CA THR A 284 3.18 -10.33 6.74
C THR A 284 1.69 -10.16 7.03
N LEU A 285 0.93 -9.47 6.17
CA LEU A 285 -0.53 -9.37 6.27
C LEU A 285 -1.20 -10.74 6.21
N GLY A 286 -0.82 -11.57 5.22
CA GLY A 286 -1.37 -12.91 5.07
C GLY A 286 -1.06 -13.80 6.28
N LEU A 287 0.19 -13.78 6.78
CA LEU A 287 0.60 -14.50 7.98
C LEU A 287 -0.17 -14.03 9.23
N PHE A 288 -0.28 -12.71 9.40
CA PHE A 288 -1.02 -12.09 10.49
C PHE A 288 -2.49 -12.53 10.48
N LEU A 289 -3.20 -12.37 9.37
CA LEU A 289 -4.64 -12.67 9.31
C LEU A 289 -4.94 -14.16 9.38
N MET A 290 -4.08 -15.01 8.81
CA MET A 290 -4.20 -16.46 8.97
C MET A 290 -4.15 -16.87 10.45
N ARG A 291 -3.30 -16.21 11.24
CA ARG A 291 -3.14 -16.45 12.67
C ARG A 291 -4.23 -15.78 13.50
N TYR A 292 -4.57 -14.53 13.21
CA TYR A 292 -5.55 -13.73 13.94
C TYR A 292 -6.95 -14.32 13.84
N MET A 293 -7.36 -14.77 12.64
CA MET A 293 -8.67 -15.37 12.40
C MET A 293 -8.69 -16.91 12.57
N ASP A 294 -7.56 -17.49 12.99
CA ASP A 294 -7.32 -18.93 13.10
C ASP A 294 -7.91 -19.73 11.92
N THR A 295 -7.54 -19.32 10.71
CA THR A 295 -8.15 -19.84 9.47
C THR A 295 -7.97 -21.35 9.31
N ARG A 296 -6.92 -21.92 9.89
CA ARG A 296 -6.63 -23.36 9.81
C ARG A 296 -7.74 -24.22 10.43
N HIS A 297 -8.34 -23.74 11.52
CA HIS A 297 -9.37 -24.48 12.26
C HIS A 297 -10.78 -23.93 12.01
N SER A 298 -10.89 -22.64 11.70
CA SER A 298 -12.17 -21.94 11.63
C SER A 298 -12.84 -21.98 10.24
N VAL A 299 -12.09 -22.29 9.17
CA VAL A 299 -12.63 -22.39 7.79
C VAL A 299 -12.38 -23.74 7.12
N ALA A 300 -12.97 -23.94 5.93
CA ALA A 300 -12.74 -25.14 5.15
C ALA A 300 -11.26 -25.26 4.75
N PRO A 301 -10.64 -26.47 4.78
CA PRO A 301 -9.21 -26.65 4.51
C PRO A 301 -8.76 -26.12 3.13
N ARG A 302 -9.65 -26.13 2.14
CA ARG A 302 -9.38 -25.58 0.80
C ARG A 302 -9.19 -24.07 0.83
N LEU A 303 -10.02 -23.35 1.59
CA LEU A 303 -9.93 -21.89 1.68
C LEU A 303 -8.66 -21.46 2.41
N HIS A 304 -8.34 -22.12 3.53
CA HIS A 304 -7.06 -21.92 4.22
C HIS A 304 -5.87 -22.16 3.29
N ARG A 305 -5.90 -23.24 2.48
CA ARG A 305 -4.84 -23.54 1.51
C ARG A 305 -4.71 -22.46 0.44
N VAL A 306 -5.81 -21.88 -0.05
CA VAL A 306 -5.77 -20.76 -1.00
C VAL A 306 -5.07 -19.55 -0.38
N VAL A 307 -5.49 -19.13 0.83
CA VAL A 307 -4.85 -18.00 1.52
C VAL A 307 -3.37 -18.27 1.77
N ALA A 308 -3.01 -19.49 2.19
CA ALA A 308 -1.62 -19.88 2.44
C ALA A 308 -0.77 -19.85 1.16
N ILE A 309 -1.30 -20.35 0.02
CA ILE A 309 -0.62 -20.29 -1.28
C ILE A 309 -0.45 -18.85 -1.73
N CYS A 310 -1.49 -18.03 -1.67
CA CYS A 310 -1.40 -16.61 -2.03
C CYS A 310 -0.38 -15.86 -1.15
N THR A 311 -0.37 -16.15 0.16
CA THR A 311 0.60 -15.58 1.11
C THR A 311 2.03 -16.00 0.76
N ALA A 312 2.26 -17.30 0.55
CA ALA A 312 3.58 -17.82 0.20
C ALA A 312 4.07 -17.28 -1.17
N ALA A 313 3.16 -17.16 -2.15
CA ALA A 313 3.47 -16.60 -3.46
C ALA A 313 3.94 -15.14 -3.37
N ASN A 314 3.35 -14.33 -2.49
CA ASN A 314 3.83 -12.96 -2.26
C ASN A 314 5.26 -12.94 -1.67
N GLY A 315 5.64 -13.95 -0.88
CA GLY A 315 7.04 -14.13 -0.45
C GLY A 315 8.00 -14.41 -1.62
N ILE A 316 7.54 -15.12 -2.66
CA ILE A 316 8.32 -15.36 -3.90
C ILE A 316 8.39 -14.09 -4.76
N GLY A 317 7.39 -13.20 -4.67
CA GLY A 317 7.36 -11.90 -5.35
C GLY A 317 8.53 -10.96 -5.02
N ILE A 318 9.31 -11.29 -3.97
CA ILE A 318 10.55 -10.58 -3.63
C ILE A 318 11.66 -10.88 -4.66
N LEU A 319 11.67 -12.06 -5.29
CA LEU A 319 12.78 -12.50 -6.14
C LEU A 319 13.08 -11.60 -7.36
N PRO A 320 12.09 -11.13 -8.14
CA PRO A 320 12.40 -10.31 -9.32
C PRO A 320 12.95 -8.92 -8.96
N ALA A 321 12.71 -8.43 -7.74
CA ALA A 321 13.28 -7.17 -7.26
C ALA A 321 14.81 -7.28 -7.16
N PHE A 322 15.32 -8.41 -6.67
CA PHE A 322 16.77 -8.70 -6.63
C PHE A 322 17.40 -8.88 -8.01
N LEU A 323 16.61 -9.14 -9.04
CA LEU A 323 17.07 -9.26 -10.43
C LEU A 323 17.00 -7.94 -11.20
N GLY A 324 16.61 -6.83 -10.55
CA GLY A 324 16.45 -5.53 -11.20
C GLY A 324 15.23 -5.43 -12.12
N LEU A 325 14.27 -6.35 -12.03
CA LEU A 325 13.09 -6.40 -12.90
C LEU A 325 11.88 -5.71 -12.25
N TYR A 326 11.92 -4.38 -12.08
CA TYR A 326 10.90 -3.61 -11.34
C TYR A 326 9.49 -3.77 -11.93
N ALA A 327 9.28 -3.47 -13.23
CA ALA A 327 7.94 -3.58 -13.85
C ALA A 327 7.34 -4.97 -13.70
N LEU A 328 8.17 -6.01 -13.82
CA LEU A 328 7.74 -7.39 -13.62
C LEU A 328 7.36 -7.63 -12.15
N SER A 329 8.19 -7.17 -11.20
CA SER A 329 7.86 -7.19 -9.77
C SER A 329 6.55 -6.46 -9.47
N PHE A 330 6.32 -5.29 -10.06
CA PHE A 330 5.10 -4.51 -9.86
C PHE A 330 3.87 -5.26 -10.35
N VAL A 331 3.90 -5.81 -11.57
CA VAL A 331 2.79 -6.60 -12.13
C VAL A 331 2.54 -7.86 -11.31
N ILE A 332 3.59 -8.61 -10.94
CA ILE A 332 3.48 -9.82 -10.11
C ILE A 332 2.89 -9.48 -8.75
N ASN A 333 3.42 -8.46 -8.05
CA ASN A 333 2.92 -8.03 -6.75
C ASN A 333 1.48 -7.53 -6.82
N THR A 334 1.09 -6.88 -7.91
CA THR A 334 -0.30 -6.45 -8.12
C THR A 334 -1.23 -7.65 -8.23
N VAL A 335 -0.89 -8.63 -9.08
CA VAL A 335 -1.72 -9.83 -9.28
C VAL A 335 -1.78 -10.69 -8.01
N LEU A 336 -0.64 -10.97 -7.38
CA LEU A 336 -0.56 -11.80 -6.18
C LEU A 336 -1.16 -11.09 -4.95
N GLY A 337 -0.97 -9.78 -4.83
CA GLY A 337 -1.58 -8.96 -3.79
C GLY A 337 -3.09 -8.92 -3.92
N LEU A 338 -3.62 -8.70 -5.13
CA LEU A 338 -5.06 -8.72 -5.38
C LEU A 338 -5.67 -10.10 -5.08
N ALA A 339 -5.02 -11.18 -5.51
CA ALA A 339 -5.45 -12.54 -5.20
C ALA A 339 -5.50 -12.79 -3.68
N LEU A 340 -4.48 -12.33 -2.94
CA LEU A 340 -4.46 -12.42 -1.48
C LEU A 340 -5.61 -11.61 -0.86
N ILE A 341 -5.78 -10.35 -1.22
CA ILE A 341 -6.85 -9.47 -0.70
C ILE A 341 -8.23 -10.10 -0.93
N ILE A 342 -8.52 -10.57 -2.15
CA ILE A 342 -9.79 -11.24 -2.46
C ILE A 342 -9.97 -12.48 -1.59
N SER A 343 -8.93 -13.32 -1.45
CA SER A 343 -9.00 -14.52 -0.61
C SER A 343 -9.28 -14.21 0.87
N LEU A 344 -8.72 -13.11 1.38
CA LEU A 344 -8.92 -12.64 2.75
C LEU A 344 -10.31 -12.06 2.96
N ILE A 345 -10.83 -11.26 2.02
CA ILE A 345 -12.21 -10.74 2.07
C ILE A 345 -13.21 -11.89 2.09
N VAL A 346 -13.04 -12.89 1.22
CA VAL A 346 -13.90 -14.09 1.20
C VAL A 346 -13.82 -14.84 2.53
N THR A 347 -12.61 -15.00 3.09
CA THR A 347 -12.39 -15.65 4.40
C THR A 347 -13.06 -14.87 5.53
N GLY A 348 -12.91 -13.54 5.54
CA GLY A 348 -13.57 -12.62 6.47
C GLY A 348 -15.07 -12.75 6.42
N PHE A 349 -15.66 -12.72 5.24
CA PHE A 349 -17.10 -12.83 5.06
C PHE A 349 -17.65 -14.18 5.55
N VAL A 350 -16.98 -15.28 5.23
CA VAL A 350 -17.37 -16.62 5.68
C VAL A 350 -17.33 -16.71 7.21
N LEU A 351 -16.27 -16.21 7.85
CA LEU A 351 -16.12 -16.25 9.31
C LEU A 351 -17.08 -15.30 10.02
N MET A 352 -17.37 -14.14 9.42
CA MET A 352 -18.37 -13.20 9.93
C MET A 352 -19.76 -13.83 9.96
N ARG A 353 -20.16 -14.56 8.90
CA ARG A 353 -21.42 -15.31 8.88
C ARG A 353 -21.49 -16.45 9.90
N ARG A 354 -20.33 -16.99 10.30
CA ARG A 354 -20.21 -17.99 11.37
C ARG A 354 -20.15 -17.38 12.77
N GLY A 355 -20.21 -16.05 12.87
CA GLY A 355 -20.25 -15.34 14.16
C GLY A 355 -18.89 -15.06 14.79
N SER A 356 -17.76 -15.26 14.09
CA SER A 356 -16.44 -14.87 14.61
C SER A 356 -16.38 -13.35 14.82
N GLN A 357 -15.95 -12.95 16.02
CA GLN A 357 -15.81 -11.54 16.36
C GLN A 357 -14.54 -10.95 15.74
N GLU A 358 -13.48 -11.74 15.65
CA GLU A 358 -12.20 -11.41 15.02
C GLU A 358 -12.44 -11.02 13.56
N ALA A 359 -13.28 -11.78 12.85
CA ALA A 359 -13.65 -11.50 11.48
C ALA A 359 -14.45 -10.19 11.30
N ARG A 360 -15.25 -9.77 12.30
CA ARG A 360 -15.99 -8.51 12.24
C ARG A 360 -15.03 -7.31 12.33
N TYR A 361 -14.06 -7.34 13.25
CA TYR A 361 -13.03 -6.31 13.34
C TYR A 361 -12.22 -6.22 12.05
N PHE A 362 -11.77 -7.37 11.51
CA PHE A 362 -11.09 -7.42 10.22
C PHE A 362 -11.93 -6.80 9.09
N SER A 363 -13.17 -7.25 8.91
CA SER A 363 -14.04 -6.75 7.84
C SER A 363 -14.33 -5.26 7.96
N ALA A 364 -14.54 -4.74 9.17
CA ALA A 364 -14.74 -3.31 9.40
C ALA A 364 -13.48 -2.49 9.04
N ALA A 365 -12.32 -2.94 9.51
CA ALA A 365 -11.04 -2.27 9.27
C ALA A 365 -10.69 -2.22 7.77
N PHE A 366 -10.80 -3.35 7.07
CA PHE A 366 -10.48 -3.44 5.65
C PHE A 366 -11.55 -2.81 4.75
N ALA A 367 -12.82 -2.75 5.16
CA ALA A 367 -13.84 -2.00 4.43
C ALA A 367 -13.55 -0.49 4.44
N LEU A 368 -13.12 0.03 5.59
CA LEU A 368 -12.72 1.44 5.72
C LEU A 368 -11.49 1.76 4.86
N LEU A 369 -10.46 0.90 4.90
CA LEU A 369 -9.27 1.05 4.06
C LEU A 369 -9.61 0.95 2.57
N ALA A 370 -10.47 0.01 2.17
CA ALA A 370 -10.92 -0.13 0.79
C ALA A 370 -11.70 1.11 0.31
N MET A 371 -12.54 1.70 1.16
CA MET A 371 -13.24 2.94 0.86
C MET A 371 -12.25 4.09 0.65
N ALA A 372 -11.25 4.23 1.52
CA ALA A 372 -10.20 5.23 1.38
C ALA A 372 -9.41 5.05 0.06
N ALA A 373 -9.02 3.82 -0.28
CA ALA A 373 -8.35 3.51 -1.54
C ALA A 373 -9.22 3.86 -2.76
N LEU A 374 -10.52 3.53 -2.72
CA LEU A 374 -11.47 3.87 -3.78
C LEU A 374 -11.55 5.38 -3.99
N LEU A 375 -11.71 6.17 -2.92
CA LEU A 375 -11.76 7.63 -2.99
C LEU A 375 -10.46 8.22 -3.56
N TYR A 376 -9.31 7.67 -3.16
CA TYR A 376 -8.02 8.07 -3.71
C TYR A 376 -7.94 7.83 -5.23
N TYR A 377 -8.34 6.64 -5.71
CA TYR A 377 -8.35 6.36 -7.14
C TYR A 377 -9.33 7.24 -7.92
N LEU A 378 -10.52 7.52 -7.37
CA LEU A 378 -11.47 8.45 -7.99
C LEU A 378 -10.89 9.87 -8.10
N ARG A 379 -10.10 10.31 -7.10
CA ARG A 379 -9.34 11.57 -7.17
C ARG A 379 -8.27 11.51 -8.26
N VAL A 380 -7.50 10.42 -8.36
CA VAL A 380 -6.49 10.26 -9.42
C VAL A 380 -7.11 10.31 -10.83
N LEU A 381 -8.34 9.81 -10.97
CA LEU A 381 -9.11 9.90 -12.22
C LEU A 381 -9.75 11.28 -12.47
N GLY A 382 -9.62 12.23 -11.54
CA GLY A 382 -10.21 13.57 -11.64
C GLY A 382 -11.72 13.63 -11.37
N LEU A 383 -12.34 12.53 -10.91
CA LEU A 383 -13.78 12.49 -10.58
C LEU A 383 -14.09 13.11 -9.21
N VAL A 384 -13.09 13.16 -8.33
CA VAL A 384 -13.18 13.78 -7.00
C VAL A 384 -12.17 14.94 -6.94
N PRO A 385 -12.55 16.12 -6.43
CA PRO A 385 -11.63 17.25 -6.30
C PRO A 385 -10.43 16.91 -5.43
N ALA A 386 -9.24 17.32 -5.85
CA ALA A 386 -8.03 17.22 -5.04
C ALA A 386 -8.07 18.24 -3.89
N ASN A 387 -7.89 17.76 -2.67
CA ASN A 387 -7.71 18.55 -1.45
C ASN A 387 -6.81 17.78 -0.46
N ALA A 388 -6.42 18.44 0.63
CA ALA A 388 -5.53 17.86 1.62
C ALA A 388 -6.02 16.52 2.21
N LEU A 389 -7.34 16.32 2.31
CA LEU A 389 -7.91 15.07 2.80
C LEU A 389 -7.88 13.98 1.74
N THR A 390 -8.31 14.25 0.50
CA THR A 390 -8.34 13.25 -0.57
C THR A 390 -6.95 12.78 -0.99
N ASP A 391 -5.96 13.65 -0.88
CA ASP A 391 -4.55 13.35 -1.20
C ASP A 391 -3.89 12.45 -0.16
N ASN A 392 -4.44 12.45 1.06
CA ASN A 392 -3.95 11.69 2.20
C ASN A 392 -4.97 10.69 2.75
N ILE A 393 -6.07 10.44 2.02
CA ILE A 393 -7.20 9.65 2.52
C ILE A 393 -6.79 8.21 2.82
N VAL A 394 -5.84 7.66 2.06
CA VAL A 394 -5.30 6.31 2.28
C VAL A 394 -4.55 6.23 3.60
N GLN A 395 -3.80 7.26 3.99
CA GLN A 395 -3.10 7.33 5.29
C GLN A 395 -4.09 7.45 6.45
N VAL A 396 -5.14 8.25 6.29
CA VAL A 396 -6.21 8.34 7.31
C VAL A 396 -6.93 6.99 7.44
N GLY A 397 -7.26 6.37 6.31
CA GLY A 397 -7.92 5.06 6.26
C GLY A 397 -7.08 3.94 6.86
N SER A 398 -5.77 3.91 6.60
CA SER A 398 -4.87 2.91 7.16
C SER A 398 -4.61 3.11 8.65
N ALA A 399 -4.50 4.36 9.13
CA ALA A 399 -4.39 4.63 10.56
C ALA A 399 -5.64 4.15 11.32
N ALA A 400 -6.83 4.38 10.75
CA ALA A 400 -8.08 3.90 11.31
C ALA A 400 -8.21 2.37 11.23
N GLU A 401 -7.78 1.76 10.13
CA GLU A 401 -7.71 0.29 9.96
C GLU A 401 -6.80 -0.34 11.03
N ALA A 402 -5.59 0.19 11.22
CA ALA A 402 -4.68 -0.25 12.26
C ALA A 402 -5.33 -0.11 13.66
N LEU A 403 -5.99 1.01 13.96
CA LEU A 403 -6.68 1.23 15.23
C LEU A 403 -7.79 0.20 15.49
N ILE A 404 -8.62 -0.09 14.49
CA ILE A 404 -9.70 -1.08 14.59
C ILE A 404 -9.11 -2.48 14.81
N LEU A 405 -8.04 -2.85 14.10
CA LEU A 405 -7.36 -4.13 14.31
C LEU A 405 -6.75 -4.24 15.71
N ALA A 406 -6.16 -3.16 16.23
CA ALA A 406 -5.61 -3.16 17.59
C ALA A 406 -6.71 -3.34 18.66
N PHE A 407 -7.90 -2.75 18.44
CA PHE A 407 -9.06 -3.05 19.29
C PHE A 407 -9.48 -4.52 19.20
N GLY A 408 -9.49 -5.10 18.00
CA GLY A 408 -9.78 -6.51 17.80
C GLY A 408 -8.77 -7.44 18.51
N LEU A 409 -7.49 -7.08 18.49
CA LEU A 409 -6.43 -7.78 19.24
C LEU A 409 -6.60 -7.64 20.76
N ALA A 410 -6.98 -6.46 21.24
CA ALA A 410 -7.26 -6.24 22.66
C ALA A 410 -8.46 -7.08 23.14
N ASP A 411 -9.52 -7.19 22.34
CA ASP A 411 -10.65 -8.07 22.60
C ASP A 411 -10.24 -9.55 22.62
N GLN A 412 -9.44 -9.99 21.64
CA GLN A 412 -8.87 -11.34 21.61
C GLN A 412 -8.06 -11.65 22.88
N MET A 413 -7.27 -10.69 23.36
CA MET A 413 -6.51 -10.82 24.59
C MET A 413 -7.40 -10.97 25.82
N ASN A 414 -8.48 -10.18 25.91
CA ASN A 414 -9.45 -10.28 27.01
C ASN A 414 -10.16 -11.64 27.03
N LYS A 415 -10.50 -12.20 25.87
CA LYS A 415 -11.04 -13.56 25.78
C LYS A 415 -10.05 -14.60 26.27
N LEU A 416 -8.81 -14.56 25.76
CA LEU A 416 -7.77 -15.51 26.16
C LEU A 416 -7.48 -15.44 27.67
N LYS A 417 -7.51 -14.24 28.26
CA LYS A 417 -7.40 -14.05 29.71
C LYS A 417 -8.57 -14.68 30.47
N THR A 418 -9.79 -14.48 29.97
CA THR A 418 -11.02 -15.01 30.59
C THR A 418 -11.04 -16.54 30.54
N GLU A 419 -10.70 -17.13 29.39
CA GLU A 419 -10.59 -18.58 29.22
C GLU A 419 -9.52 -19.18 30.14
N LYS A 420 -8.36 -18.54 30.25
CA LYS A 420 -7.29 -18.97 31.16
C LYS A 420 -7.75 -18.96 32.62
N LEU A 421 -8.39 -17.87 33.06
CA LEU A 421 -8.93 -17.76 34.42
C LEU A 421 -10.01 -18.82 34.72
N HIS A 422 -10.85 -19.14 33.74
CA HIS A 422 -11.83 -20.22 33.88
C HIS A 422 -11.18 -21.60 34.00
N ALA A 423 -10.15 -21.89 33.19
CA ALA A 423 -9.40 -23.15 33.26
C ALA A 423 -8.69 -23.30 34.61
N GLU A 424 -8.07 -22.24 35.13
CA GLU A 424 -7.44 -22.24 36.46
C GLU A 424 -8.46 -22.48 37.58
N ARG A 425 -9.63 -21.83 37.52
CA ARG A 425 -10.72 -22.07 38.48
C ARG A 425 -11.24 -23.51 38.43
N GLN A 426 -11.38 -24.08 37.25
CA GLN A 426 -11.81 -25.49 37.09
C GLN A 426 -10.77 -26.46 37.64
N ALA A 427 -9.48 -26.21 37.39
CA ALA A 427 -8.39 -27.01 37.94
C ALA A 427 -8.36 -26.95 39.48
N LEU A 428 -8.53 -25.75 40.06
CA LEU A 428 -8.59 -25.56 41.50
C LEU A 428 -9.81 -26.26 42.13
N ALA A 429 -10.98 -26.15 41.49
CA ALA A 429 -12.19 -26.83 41.94
C ALA A 429 -12.05 -28.35 41.87
N ALA A 430 -11.42 -28.89 40.82
CA ALA A 430 -11.15 -30.32 40.69
C ALA A 430 -10.17 -30.82 41.77
N GLN A 431 -9.13 -30.06 42.10
CA GLN A 431 -8.23 -30.38 43.21
C GLN A 431 -8.96 -30.37 44.56
N THR A 432 -9.80 -29.35 44.79
CA THR A 432 -10.59 -29.23 46.02
C THR A 432 -11.60 -30.36 46.18
N ALA A 433 -12.24 -30.79 45.08
CA ALA A 433 -13.14 -31.93 45.07
C ALA A 433 -12.43 -33.27 45.34
N LEU A 434 -11.16 -33.39 44.94
CA LEU A 434 -10.33 -34.57 45.24
C LEU A 434 -9.88 -34.61 46.71
N THR A 435 -9.54 -33.46 47.31
CA THR A 435 -9.14 -33.37 48.73
C THR A 435 -10.31 -33.51 49.69
N LEU A 436 -11.50 -33.02 49.34
CA LEU A 436 -12.72 -33.16 50.16
C LEU A 436 -13.41 -34.53 50.04
N ARG A 437 -12.90 -35.46 49.22
CA ARG A 437 -13.50 -36.80 49.06
C ARG A 437 -13.22 -37.64 50.32
N PRO A 438 -14.25 -38.02 51.11
CA PRO A 438 -14.01 -38.65 52.41
C PRO A 438 -13.33 -40.03 52.27
N PRO A 439 -12.43 -40.41 53.20
CA PRO A 439 -11.66 -41.66 53.13
C PRO A 439 -12.50 -42.96 53.13
N GLY A 440 -13.80 -42.87 53.43
CA GLY A 440 -14.71 -44.03 53.53
C GLY A 440 -14.91 -44.83 52.24
N ARG A 441 -14.68 -44.27 51.05
CA ARG A 441 -14.87 -44.99 49.77
C ARG A 441 -13.65 -45.79 49.28
N ARG A 442 -12.46 -45.61 49.86
CA ARG A 442 -11.28 -46.44 49.50
C ARG A 442 -11.38 -47.87 50.04
N ARG A 443 -12.15 -48.12 51.11
CA ARG A 443 -12.33 -49.46 51.70
C ARG A 443 -13.33 -50.36 50.95
N GLY A 444 -14.30 -49.80 50.22
CA GLY A 444 -15.29 -50.59 49.47
C GLY A 444 -14.68 -51.32 48.26
N LEU A 445 -13.84 -50.64 47.49
CA LEU A 445 -13.22 -51.19 46.28
C LEU A 445 -12.10 -52.20 46.56
N ALA A 446 -11.44 -52.13 47.73
CA ALA A 446 -10.48 -53.14 48.15
C ALA A 446 -11.17 -54.44 48.61
N LYS A 447 -12.39 -54.37 49.16
CA LYS A 447 -13.17 -55.55 49.53
C LYS A 447 -13.75 -56.28 48.32
N ASP A 448 -14.16 -55.57 47.26
CA ASP A 448 -14.68 -56.22 46.05
C ASP A 448 -13.59 -56.88 45.19
N ARG A 449 -12.37 -56.30 45.14
CA ARG A 449 -11.23 -56.95 44.46
C ARG A 449 -10.74 -58.22 45.15
N ALA A 450 -10.98 -58.38 46.45
CA ALA A 450 -10.64 -59.61 47.18
C ALA A 450 -11.68 -60.73 47.01
N ARG A 451 -12.86 -60.44 46.43
CA ARG A 451 -13.96 -61.41 46.25
C ARG A 451 -14.02 -62.03 44.84
N VAL A 452 -13.24 -61.52 43.89
CA VAL A 452 -13.25 -61.96 42.49
C VAL A 452 -11.84 -62.37 42.07
N ALA A 453 -11.36 -63.47 42.63
CA ALA A 453 -10.21 -64.21 42.10
C ALA A 453 -10.62 -65.68 41.92
N PRO A 454 -10.96 -66.12 40.71
CA PRO A 454 -11.00 -67.53 40.41
C PRO A 454 -9.62 -68.01 39.91
N THR A 455 -9.14 -69.01 40.62
CA THR A 455 -8.17 -70.04 40.24
C THR A 455 -8.22 -70.38 38.76
N THR A 456 -7.11 -70.28 38.04
CA THR A 456 -6.86 -71.08 36.84
C THR A 456 -5.36 -71.29 36.64
N ALA A 457 -4.89 -72.43 37.13
CA ALA A 457 -3.63 -73.03 36.75
C ALA A 457 -3.80 -73.80 35.42
N ALA A 458 -2.67 -74.03 34.74
CA ALA A 458 -2.43 -74.98 33.65
C ALA A 458 -2.80 -74.57 32.21
N ARG A 459 -1.79 -74.13 31.43
CA ARG A 459 -1.08 -74.99 30.45
C ARG A 459 -0.10 -74.16 29.62
N GLN A 460 1.19 -74.47 29.76
CA GLN A 460 2.25 -74.09 28.82
C GLN A 460 2.17 -74.97 27.57
N ARG A 461 2.26 -74.35 26.37
CA ARG A 461 2.89 -74.94 25.18
C ARG A 461 3.57 -73.81 24.37
N PRO A 462 4.81 -74.00 23.89
CA PRO A 462 5.50 -73.02 23.06
C PRO A 462 5.34 -73.34 21.57
N CYS A 463 5.10 -72.33 20.73
CA CYS A 463 5.32 -72.41 19.29
C CYS A 463 6.04 -71.14 18.81
N LEU A 464 7.24 -71.37 18.27
CA LEU A 464 8.16 -70.48 17.56
C LEU A 464 7.66 -70.19 16.10
N PRO A 465 8.35 -69.36 15.29
CA PRO A 465 7.75 -68.30 14.48
C PRO A 465 7.78 -68.54 12.95
N ARG A 466 7.04 -67.71 12.20
CA ARG A 466 7.23 -67.33 10.79
C ARG A 466 6.63 -65.92 10.64
N GLY A 467 7.22 -64.89 10.03
CA GLY A 467 8.24 -64.84 8.99
C GLY A 467 7.62 -64.34 7.68
N ARG A 468 7.47 -63.03 7.52
CA ARG A 468 7.81 -62.22 6.33
C ARG A 468 7.43 -60.76 6.54
#